data_AF-A0A5P8AS91-F1
#
_entry.id   AF-A0A5P8AS91-F1
#
_cell.length_a   1.000
_cell.length_b   1.000
_cell.length_c   1.000
_cell.angle_alpha   90.00
_cell.angle_beta   90.00
_cell.angle_gamma   90.00
#
_symmetry.space_group_name_H-M   'P 1'
#
loop_
_entity.id
_entity.type
_entity.pdbx_description
1 polymer ?
#
loop_
_entity_poly.entity_id
_entity_poly.type
_entity_poly.pdbx_seq_one_letter_code
_entity_poly.pdbx_strand_id
1 'polypeptide(L)'
;KENPAVDSTDGIEKAKDAAEIAIAPAVANKKEIKEASAKKDAVIAAGIALRAMAKDGKFAAKNEEKSAHAVNGAAASAVGKTLSTLIIAIRNTVDSGLKTINETLATVKQEDKSAEATNTAESTASVKK
;
A
#
# COMPACT_ATOMS: atom_id res chain seq x y z
N LYS A 1 2.24 -3.70 16.96
CA LYS A 1 3.01 -3.01 18.02
C LYS A 1 3.24 -1.59 17.54
N GLU A 2 2.91 -0.58 18.33
CA GLU A 2 2.88 0.81 17.86
C GLU A 2 4.28 1.45 17.83
N ASN A 3 5.21 0.95 18.65
CA ASN A 3 6.60 1.38 18.66
C ASN A 3 7.54 0.17 18.48
N PRO A 4 8.31 0.09 17.38
CA PRO A 4 9.28 -0.98 17.19
C PRO A 4 10.39 -0.88 18.25
N ALA A 5 10.80 -2.03 18.80
CA ALA A 5 11.88 -2.06 19.78
C ALA A 5 13.24 -2.21 19.07
N VAL A 6 14.21 -1.42 19.49
CA VAL A 6 15.60 -1.55 19.05
C VAL A 6 16.34 -2.44 20.05
N ASP A 7 16.94 -3.52 19.58
CA ASP A 7 17.92 -4.29 20.35
C ASP A 7 19.32 -3.87 19.94
N SER A 8 19.99 -3.05 20.77
CA SER A 8 21.34 -2.56 20.48
C SER A 8 22.43 -3.62 20.70
N THR A 9 22.13 -4.70 21.43
CA THR A 9 23.10 -5.74 21.82
C THR A 9 23.17 -6.85 20.79
N ASP A 10 22.02 -7.30 20.30
CA ASP A 10 21.89 -8.39 19.34
C ASP A 10 21.45 -7.93 17.94
N GLY A 11 21.02 -6.66 17.80
CA GLY A 11 20.69 -6.07 16.50
C GLY A 11 19.59 -6.85 15.78
N ILE A 12 19.87 -7.21 14.53
CA ILE A 12 18.94 -7.92 13.65
C ILE A 12 18.58 -9.34 14.13
N GLU A 13 19.40 -9.97 15.00
CA GLU A 13 19.11 -11.31 15.51
C GLU A 13 17.84 -11.35 16.35
N LYS A 14 17.52 -10.26 17.06
CA LYS A 14 16.37 -10.13 17.97
C LYS A 14 15.17 -9.42 17.36
N ALA A 15 15.25 -9.00 16.10
CA ALA A 15 14.11 -8.41 15.40
C ALA A 15 12.99 -9.44 15.21
N LYS A 16 11.78 -9.14 15.69
CA LYS A 16 10.63 -10.07 15.68
C LYS A 16 9.66 -9.82 14.55
N ASP A 17 9.69 -8.61 13.98
CA ASP A 17 8.79 -8.17 12.92
C ASP A 17 9.49 -7.23 11.91
N ALA A 18 8.75 -6.80 10.90
CA ALA A 18 9.24 -5.95 9.83
C ALA A 18 9.72 -4.57 10.31
N ALA A 19 9.06 -3.99 11.30
CA ALA A 19 9.40 -2.67 11.81
C ALA A 19 10.71 -2.73 12.61
N GLU A 20 10.88 -3.79 13.41
CA GLU A 20 12.13 -4.06 14.14
C GLU A 20 13.29 -4.38 13.18
N ILE A 21 13.05 -5.14 12.08
CA ILE A 21 14.04 -5.34 11.01
C ILE A 21 14.46 -4.00 10.40
N ALA A 22 13.49 -3.12 10.14
CA ALA A 22 13.74 -1.86 9.46
C ALA A 22 14.69 -0.94 10.25
N ILE A 23 14.59 -0.96 11.58
CA ILE A 23 15.37 -0.09 12.46
C ILE A 23 16.57 -0.78 13.12
N ALA A 24 16.78 -2.08 12.89
CA ALA A 24 17.83 -2.85 13.54
C ALA A 24 19.23 -2.22 13.32
N PRO A 25 20.01 -1.97 14.38
CA PRO A 25 21.38 -1.47 14.24
C PRO A 25 22.29 -2.58 13.73
N ALA A 26 23.39 -2.19 13.08
CA ALA A 26 24.44 -3.12 12.72
C ALA A 26 25.23 -3.49 13.98
N VAL A 27 25.28 -4.79 14.29
CA VAL A 27 26.09 -5.32 15.40
C VAL A 27 27.09 -6.34 14.84
N ALA A 28 28.33 -6.26 15.32
CA ALA A 28 29.41 -7.14 14.85
C ALA A 28 29.02 -8.61 15.03
N ASN A 29 29.23 -9.42 13.99
CA ASN A 29 28.92 -10.86 13.96
C ASN A 29 27.43 -11.23 14.15
N LYS A 30 26.50 -10.25 14.04
CA LYS A 30 25.05 -10.45 14.12
C LYS A 30 24.41 -10.18 12.77
N LYS A 31 24.46 -11.17 11.87
CA LYS A 31 24.12 -11.00 10.44
C LYS A 31 22.88 -11.77 9.98
N GLU A 32 22.20 -12.42 10.91
CA GLU A 32 21.08 -13.31 10.62
C GLU A 32 19.87 -12.94 11.47
N ILE A 33 18.67 -13.09 10.92
CA ILE A 33 17.45 -13.01 11.71
C ILE A 33 17.32 -14.36 12.43
N LYS A 34 17.22 -14.39 13.77
CA LYS A 34 17.08 -15.65 14.52
C LYS A 34 15.64 -15.94 14.93
N GLU A 35 14.85 -14.90 15.17
CA GLU A 35 13.45 -15.01 15.59
C GLU A 35 12.59 -15.65 14.49
N ALA A 36 11.91 -16.74 14.83
CA ALA A 36 11.10 -17.52 13.88
C ALA A 36 9.94 -16.71 13.28
N SER A 37 9.38 -15.73 14.03
CA SER A 37 8.33 -14.84 13.55
C SER A 37 8.79 -13.94 12.40
N ALA A 38 10.07 -13.59 12.38
CA ALA A 38 10.70 -12.70 11.40
C ALA A 38 11.34 -13.45 10.23
N LYS A 39 11.58 -14.77 10.34
CA LYS A 39 12.09 -15.64 9.25
C LYS A 39 11.04 -15.99 8.19
N LYS A 40 10.23 -15.02 7.79
CA LYS A 40 9.24 -15.16 6.71
C LYS A 40 9.59 -14.18 5.62
N ASP A 41 9.60 -14.63 4.36
CA ASP A 41 9.98 -13.78 3.22
C ASP A 41 9.19 -12.47 3.17
N ALA A 42 7.88 -12.53 3.45
CA ALA A 42 7.03 -11.35 3.48
C ALA A 42 7.44 -10.35 4.59
N VAL A 43 7.86 -10.84 5.76
CA VAL A 43 8.28 -9.99 6.89
C VAL A 43 9.64 -9.35 6.59
N ILE A 44 10.56 -10.13 6.02
CA ILE A 44 11.88 -9.65 5.60
C ILE A 44 11.73 -8.61 4.49
N ALA A 45 10.93 -8.89 3.46
CA ALA A 45 10.67 -7.97 2.36
C ALA A 45 10.01 -6.67 2.85
N ALA A 46 9.06 -6.77 3.79
CA ALA A 46 8.46 -5.60 4.42
C ALA A 46 9.49 -4.78 5.20
N GLY A 47 10.37 -5.41 5.98
CA GLY A 47 11.45 -4.72 6.69
C GLY A 47 12.45 -4.06 5.75
N ILE A 48 12.80 -4.70 4.63
CA ILE A 48 13.62 -4.11 3.57
C ILE A 48 12.91 -2.90 2.97
N ALA A 49 11.64 -3.01 2.58
CA ALA A 49 10.89 -1.91 1.99
C ALA A 49 10.82 -0.72 2.95
N LEU A 50 10.47 -0.95 4.22
CA LEU A 50 10.43 0.08 5.26
C LEU A 50 11.78 0.76 5.43
N ARG A 51 12.88 0.00 5.53
CA ARG A 51 14.21 0.59 5.67
C ARG A 51 14.65 1.36 4.43
N ALA A 52 14.36 0.86 3.23
CA ALA A 52 14.71 1.52 1.98
C ALA A 52 13.95 2.86 1.78
N MET A 53 12.71 2.95 2.29
CA MET A 53 11.91 4.18 2.25
C MET A 53 12.21 5.15 3.40
N ALA A 54 12.76 4.66 4.50
CA ALA A 54 13.08 5.48 5.66
C ALA A 54 14.21 6.48 5.35
N LYS A 55 14.09 7.69 5.92
CA LYS A 55 15.18 8.67 5.89
C LYS A 55 16.43 8.06 6.54
N ASP A 56 17.58 8.22 5.89
CA ASP A 56 18.88 7.65 6.30
C ASP A 56 18.93 6.11 6.34
N GLY A 57 17.93 5.44 5.76
CA GLY A 57 17.90 3.99 5.61
C GLY A 57 19.04 3.46 4.73
N LYS A 58 19.89 2.62 5.31
CA LYS A 58 21.07 2.05 4.64
C LYS A 58 21.18 0.55 4.90
N PHE A 59 21.72 -0.17 3.92
CA PHE A 59 21.99 -1.60 4.02
C PHE A 59 23.50 -1.84 4.01
N ALA A 60 23.96 -2.75 4.86
CA ALA A 60 25.34 -3.21 4.83
C ALA A 60 25.52 -4.24 3.71
N ALA A 61 26.57 -4.08 2.92
CA ALA A 61 26.99 -5.02 1.88
C ALA A 61 28.50 -5.28 2.01
N LYS A 62 28.98 -6.40 1.46
CA LYS A 62 30.43 -6.57 1.28
C LYS A 62 30.95 -5.51 0.31
N ASN A 63 32.22 -5.13 0.47
CA ASN A 63 32.90 -4.16 -0.40
C ASN A 63 33.27 -4.79 -1.75
N GLU A 64 32.25 -5.20 -2.50
CA GLU A 64 32.34 -5.78 -3.83
C GLU A 64 31.09 -5.39 -4.62
N GLU A 65 31.26 -5.13 -5.91
CA GLU A 65 30.21 -4.58 -6.76
C GLU A 65 28.96 -5.47 -6.83
N LYS A 66 29.16 -6.80 -6.92
CA LYS A 66 28.05 -7.78 -6.99
C LYS A 66 27.15 -7.73 -5.75
N SER A 67 27.72 -7.56 -4.56
CA SER A 67 26.96 -7.49 -3.31
C SER A 67 26.14 -6.20 -3.23
N ALA A 68 26.70 -5.07 -3.67
CA ALA A 68 25.97 -3.80 -3.73
C ALA A 68 24.78 -3.86 -4.69
N HIS A 69 24.96 -4.42 -5.89
CA HIS A 69 23.88 -4.58 -6.87
C HIS A 69 22.76 -5.50 -6.37
N ALA A 70 23.09 -6.60 -5.69
CA ALA A 70 22.10 -7.51 -5.13
C ALA A 70 21.22 -6.82 -4.06
N VAL A 71 21.85 -6.06 -3.15
CA VAL A 71 21.15 -5.30 -2.11
C VAL A 71 20.26 -4.20 -2.73
N ASN A 72 20.78 -3.45 -3.69
CA ASN A 72 20.02 -2.41 -4.39
C ASN A 72 18.82 -3.00 -5.15
N GLY A 73 19.01 -4.13 -5.84
CA GLY A 73 17.94 -4.84 -6.54
C GLY A 73 16.86 -5.35 -5.59
N ALA A 74 17.24 -5.93 -4.45
CA ALA A 74 16.29 -6.38 -3.43
C ALA A 74 15.50 -5.21 -2.83
N ALA A 75 16.18 -4.11 -2.49
CA ALA A 75 15.54 -2.91 -1.95
C ALA A 75 14.57 -2.28 -2.97
N ALA A 76 15.01 -2.05 -4.21
CA ALA A 76 14.18 -1.49 -5.27
C ALA A 76 12.97 -2.38 -5.58
N SER A 77 13.15 -3.70 -5.63
CA SER A 77 12.06 -4.64 -5.88
C SER A 77 11.03 -4.64 -4.75
N ALA A 78 11.48 -4.66 -3.48
CA ALA A 78 10.61 -4.62 -2.32
C ALA A 78 9.78 -3.33 -2.30
N VAL A 79 10.41 -2.17 -2.46
CA VAL A 79 9.74 -0.87 -2.53
C VAL A 79 8.77 -0.80 -3.71
N GLY A 80 9.21 -1.22 -4.90
CA GLY A 80 8.39 -1.19 -6.12
C GLY A 80 7.12 -2.03 -5.99
N LYS A 81 7.22 -3.23 -5.40
CA LYS A 81 6.06 -4.10 -5.14
C LYS A 81 5.11 -3.48 -4.11
N THR A 82 5.63 -2.98 -2.99
CA THR A 82 4.81 -2.33 -1.95
C THR A 82 4.03 -1.15 -2.51
N LEU A 83 4.70 -0.26 -3.25
CA LEU A 83 4.04 0.89 -3.86
C LEU A 83 3.04 0.47 -4.94
N SER A 84 3.36 -0.53 -5.77
CA SER A 84 2.44 -1.04 -6.79
C SER A 84 1.14 -1.57 -6.18
N THR A 85 1.23 -2.35 -5.10
CA THR A 85 0.05 -2.85 -4.39
C THR A 85 -0.78 -1.70 -3.79
N LEU A 86 -0.12 -0.71 -3.17
CA LEU A 86 -0.79 0.47 -2.62
C LEU A 86 -1.55 1.25 -3.71
N ILE A 87 -0.92 1.47 -4.86
CA ILE A 87 -1.54 2.18 -5.98
C ILE A 87 -2.76 1.40 -6.49
N ILE A 88 -2.66 0.07 -6.65
CA ILE A 88 -3.80 -0.75 -7.09
C ILE A 88 -4.95 -0.67 -6.09
N ALA A 89 -4.66 -0.75 -4.79
CA ALA A 89 -5.69 -0.63 -3.75
C ALA A 89 -6.41 0.73 -3.84
N ILE A 90 -5.65 1.83 -3.98
CA ILE A 90 -6.23 3.18 -4.15
C ILE A 90 -7.11 3.25 -5.39
N ARG A 91 -6.64 2.74 -6.54
CA ARG A 91 -7.44 2.75 -7.79
C ARG A 91 -8.74 1.97 -7.61
N ASN A 92 -8.69 0.76 -7.05
CA ASN A 92 -9.89 -0.05 -6.83
C ASN A 92 -10.91 0.66 -5.92
N THR A 93 -10.44 1.34 -4.87
CA THR A 93 -11.31 2.14 -3.99
C THR A 93 -11.93 3.32 -4.73
N VAL A 94 -11.14 4.08 -5.51
CA VAL A 94 -11.63 5.21 -6.30
C VAL A 94 -12.61 4.74 -7.37
N ASP A 95 -12.29 3.70 -8.13
CA ASP A 95 -13.13 3.13 -9.19
C ASP A 95 -14.48 2.67 -8.65
N SER A 96 -14.48 2.00 -7.48
CA SER A 96 -15.71 1.59 -6.80
C SER A 96 -16.58 2.79 -6.42
N GLY A 97 -15.98 3.84 -5.85
CA GLY A 97 -16.70 5.07 -5.50
C GLY A 97 -17.27 5.80 -6.72
N LEU A 98 -16.48 5.92 -7.80
CA LEU A 98 -16.94 6.53 -9.04
C LEU A 98 -18.08 5.74 -9.69
N LYS A 99 -18.05 4.40 -9.60
CA LYS A 99 -19.16 3.55 -10.09
C LYS A 99 -20.46 3.83 -9.35
N THR A 100 -20.43 3.92 -8.01
CA THR A 100 -21.61 4.25 -7.21
C THR A 100 -22.18 5.63 -7.54
N ILE A 101 -21.31 6.62 -7.76
CA ILE A 101 -21.73 7.97 -8.21
C ILE A 101 -22.44 7.89 -9.55
N ASN A 102 -21.88 7.14 -10.52
CA ASN A 102 -22.46 6.99 -11.85
C ASN A 102 -23.86 6.33 -11.79
N GLU A 103 -24.01 5.26 -11.00
CA GLU A 103 -25.30 4.59 -10.79
C GLU A 103 -26.35 5.56 -10.20
N THR A 104 -25.97 6.36 -9.21
CA THR A 104 -26.85 7.36 -8.58
C THR A 104 -27.24 8.47 -9.56
N LEU A 105 -26.31 8.95 -10.39
CA LEU A 105 -26.63 9.96 -11.41
C LEU A 105 -27.56 9.41 -12.49
N ALA A 106 -27.44 8.12 -12.81
CA ALA A 106 -28.32 7.47 -13.77
C ALA A 106 -29.78 7.40 -13.28
N THR A 107 -30.02 7.24 -11.97
CA THR A 107 -31.38 7.25 -11.41
C THR A 107 -31.98 8.65 -11.36
N VAL A 108 -31.23 9.67 -10.95
CA VAL A 108 -31.70 11.07 -10.92
C VAL A 108 -32.11 11.55 -12.32
N LYS A 109 -31.33 11.19 -13.35
CA LYS A 109 -31.66 11.50 -14.75
C LYS A 109 -33.00 10.89 -15.21
N GLN A 110 -33.46 9.79 -14.60
CA GLN A 110 -34.77 9.20 -14.92
C GLN A 110 -35.91 9.95 -14.23
N GLU A 111 -35.70 10.48 -13.03
CA GLU A 111 -36.72 11.26 -12.30
C GLU A 111 -37.01 12.59 -12.99
N ASP A 112 -35.99 13.30 -13.49
CA ASP A 112 -36.17 14.54 -14.28
C ASP A 112 -36.94 14.29 -15.59
N LYS A 113 -36.68 13.16 -16.27
CA LYS A 113 -37.45 12.76 -17.46
C LYS A 113 -38.89 12.35 -17.13
N SER A 114 -39.14 11.76 -15.96
CA SER A 114 -40.49 11.37 -15.53
C SER A 114 -41.35 12.61 -15.25
N ALA A 115 -40.76 13.66 -14.66
CA ALA A 115 -41.43 14.94 -14.46
C ALA A 115 -41.73 15.69 -15.77
N GLU A 116 -40.86 15.60 -16.78
CA GLU A 116 -41.15 16.16 -18.11
C GLU A 116 -42.29 15.42 -18.84
N ALA A 117 -42.38 14.10 -18.68
CA ALA A 117 -43.43 13.29 -19.29
C ALA A 117 -44.83 13.52 -18.65
N THR A 118 -44.91 13.75 -17.34
CA THR A 118 -46.18 14.05 -16.67
C THR A 118 -46.67 15.47 -16.97
N ASN A 119 -45.79 16.46 -17.05
CA ASN A 119 -46.18 17.83 -17.43
C ASN A 119 -46.65 17.95 -18.90
N THR A 120 -46.11 17.13 -19.80
CA THR A 120 -46.53 17.12 -21.22
C THR A 120 -47.91 16.46 -21.40
N ALA A 121 -48.25 15.46 -20.58
CA ALA A 121 -49.55 14.77 -20.64
C ALA A 121 -50.70 15.64 -20.11
N GLU A 122 -50.49 16.42 -19.04
CA GLU A 122 -51.54 17.31 -18.49
C GLU A 122 -51.83 18.53 -19.37
N SER A 123 -50.81 19.06 -20.06
CA SER A 123 -50.96 20.17 -21.02
C SER A 123 -51.78 19.76 -22.25
N THR A 124 -51.70 18.51 -22.71
CA THR A 124 -52.47 18.03 -23.88
C THR A 124 -53.89 17.58 -23.56
N ALA A 125 -54.20 17.24 -22.30
CA ALA A 125 -55.56 16.92 -21.85
C ALA A 125 -56.42 18.18 -21.60
N SER A 126 -55.81 19.31 -21.23
CA SER A 126 -56.52 20.56 -20.90
C SER A 126 -56.98 21.36 -22.13
N VAL A 127 -56.50 21.03 -23.33
CA VAL A 127 -56.87 21.70 -24.59
C VAL A 127 -58.10 21.07 -25.26
N LYS A 128 -58.65 19.96 -24.70
CA LYS A 128 -59.79 19.21 -25.27
C LYS A 128 -61.11 19.33 -24.47
N LYS A 129 -61.26 20.30 -23.58
CA LYS A 129 -62.53 20.55 -22.86
C LYS A 129 -63.13 21.89 -23.23
#